data_AF-A0A7J4T8R8-F1
#
_entry.id   AF-A0A7J4T8R8-F1
#
_cell.length_a   1.000
_cell.length_b   1.000
_cell.length_c   1.000
_cell.angle_alpha   90.00
_cell.angle_beta   90.00
_cell.angle_gamma   90.00
#
_symmetry.space_group_name_H-M   'P 1'
#
loop_
_entity.id
_entity.type
_entity.pdbx_description
1 polymer ?
#
loop_
_entity_poly.entity_id
_entity_poly.type
_entity_poly.pdbx_seq_one_letter_code
_entity_poly.pdbx_strand_id
1 'polypeptide(L)' 'QTNQSERNFVFVDSVNALAIYNDDRMLAEYLHTFINTFRQQDVLSVILNVPDQTPPLVLSNLDLYCTDLVDRGQVVIH' A
#
# COMPACT_ATOMS: atom_id res chain seq x y z
N GLN A 1 2.32 -35.02 -2.58
CA GLN A 1 3.07 -33.86 -3.11
C GLN A 1 2.08 -32.72 -3.24
N THR A 2 2.01 -31.84 -2.24
CA THR A 2 1.09 -30.68 -2.25
C THR A 2 1.80 -29.52 -2.93
N ASN A 3 1.89 -29.53 -4.26
CA ASN A 3 2.23 -28.33 -5.02
C ASN A 3 0.95 -27.52 -5.18
N GLN A 4 0.48 -26.92 -4.10
CA GLN A 4 -0.52 -25.88 -4.15
C GLN A 4 0.28 -24.58 -4.09
N SER A 5 0.30 -23.82 -5.19
CA SER A 5 0.98 -22.53 -5.25
C SER A 5 0.45 -21.65 -4.13
N GLU A 6 1.16 -21.56 -3.01
CA GLU A 6 0.79 -20.76 -1.85
C GLU A 6 0.86 -19.28 -2.27
N ARG A 7 -0.28 -18.75 -2.70
CA ARG A 7 -0.43 -17.34 -3.03
C ARG A 7 -0.77 -16.60 -1.73
N ASN A 8 0.11 -15.68 -1.36
CA ASN A 8 0.04 -15.00 -0.08
C ASN A 8 -0.80 -13.73 -0.16
N PHE A 9 -1.35 -13.32 0.98
CA PHE A 9 -1.85 -11.96 1.19
C PHE A 9 -0.81 -11.16 1.96
N VAL A 10 -0.62 -9.91 1.57
CA VAL A 10 0.26 -8.97 2.28
C VAL A 10 -0.58 -7.84 2.86
N PHE A 11 -0.45 -7.62 4.16
CA PHE A 11 -1.08 -6.52 4.88
C PHE A 11 -0.01 -5.54 5.34
N VAL A 12 -0.15 -4.28 4.96
CA VAL A 12 0.80 -3.21 5.27
C VAL A 12 0.07 -2.15 6.09
N ASP A 13 0.20 -2.20 7.41
CA ASP A 13 -0.64 -1.41 8.30
C ASP A 13 -0.05 -0.05 8.71
N SER A 14 1.21 0.25 8.39
CA SER A 14 1.81 1.54 8.79
C SER A 14 2.77 2.11 7.75
N VAL A 15 2.20 2.56 6.63
CA VAL A 15 2.91 3.45 5.69
C VAL A 15 3.34 4.76 6.38
N ASN A 16 2.64 5.14 7.46
CA ASN A 16 2.97 6.31 8.28
C ASN A 16 4.41 6.29 8.81
N ALA A 17 4.89 5.12 9.27
CA ALA A 17 6.26 5.02 9.77
C ALA A 17 7.29 5.35 8.69
N LEU A 18 7.01 5.02 7.43
CA LEU A 18 7.87 5.38 6.29
C LEU A 18 7.78 6.88 5.99
N ALA A 19 6.60 7.48 6.12
CA ALA A 19 6.38 8.91 5.86
C ALA A 19 7.08 9.84 6.86
N ILE A 20 7.26 9.41 8.12
CA ILE A 20 7.94 10.25 9.14
C ILE A 20 9.43 10.49 8.82
N TYR A 21 10.07 9.56 8.09
CA TYR A 21 11.51 9.60 7.85
C TYR A 21 11.90 9.96 6.41
N ASN A 22 10.94 10.10 5.49
CA ASN A 22 11.21 10.27 4.07
C ASN A 22 10.39 11.42 3.47
N ASP A 23 10.99 12.15 2.54
CA ASP A 23 10.27 13.14 1.74
C ASP A 23 9.19 12.49 0.86
N ASP A 24 8.11 13.22 0.58
CA ASP A 24 6.94 12.74 -0.17
C ASP A 24 7.27 12.06 -1.50
N ARG A 25 8.27 12.58 -2.23
CA ARG A 25 8.71 12.01 -3.51
C ARG A 25 9.37 10.65 -3.34
N MET A 26 10.28 10.54 -2.37
CA MET A 26 10.96 9.28 -2.06
C MET A 26 9.96 8.23 -1.60
N LEU A 27 8.97 8.62 -0.79
CA LEU A 27 7.91 7.71 -0.34
C LEU A 27 7.05 7.22 -1.51
N ALA A 28 6.65 8.10 -2.42
CA ALA A 28 5.86 7.72 -3.59
C ALA A 28 6.61 6.73 -4.50
N GLU A 29 7.89 6.99 -4.78
CA GLU A 29 8.75 6.09 -5.58
C GLU A 29 8.99 4.74 -4.89
N TYR A 30 9.20 4.77 -3.57
CA TYR A 30 9.35 3.55 -2.77
C TYR A 30 8.08 2.69 -2.83
N LEU A 31 6.90 3.28 -2.58
CA LEU A 31 5.63 2.55 -2.63
C LEU A 31 5.35 1.97 -4.01
N HIS A 32 5.68 2.71 -5.08
CA HIS A 32 5.58 2.20 -6.44
C HIS A 32 6.46 0.94 -6.64
N THR A 33 7.73 1.03 -6.27
CA THR A 33 8.69 -0.09 -6.39
C THR A 33 8.25 -1.28 -5.54
N PHE A 34 7.75 -1.01 -4.34
CA PHE A 34 7.29 -2.00 -3.38
C PHE A 34 6.05 -2.77 -3.87
N ILE A 35 5.03 -2.07 -4.36
CA ILE A 35 3.82 -2.69 -4.94
C ILE A 35 4.19 -3.53 -6.17
N ASN A 36 5.05 -3.00 -7.04
CA ASN A 36 5.50 -3.73 -8.24
C ASN A 36 6.30 -4.99 -7.88
N THR A 37 7.05 -4.99 -6.79
CA THR A 37 7.78 -6.17 -6.32
C THR A 37 6.81 -7.30 -5.97
N PHE A 38 5.72 -7.04 -5.25
CA PHE A 38 4.72 -8.06 -4.96
C PHE A 38 3.98 -8.54 -6.20
N ARG A 39 3.71 -7.64 -7.16
CA ARG A 39 3.14 -8.02 -8.46
C ARG A 39 4.04 -9.01 -9.21
N GLN A 40 5.35 -8.86 -9.14
CA GLN A 40 6.32 -9.79 -9.75
C GLN A 40 6.46 -11.13 -9.01
N GLN A 41 6.08 -11.18 -7.74
CA GLN A 41 6.15 -12.38 -6.90
C GLN A 41 4.83 -13.17 -6.89
N ASP A 42 3.89 -12.88 -7.80
CA ASP A 42 2.57 -13.53 -7.91
C ASP A 42 1.76 -13.56 -6.60
N VAL A 43 1.87 -12.49 -5.81
CA VAL A 43 1.12 -12.32 -4.56
C VAL A 43 -0.36 -12.12 -4.88
N LEU A 44 -1.26 -12.71 -4.08
CA LEU A 44 -2.70 -12.70 -4.39
C LEU A 44 -3.30 -11.29 -4.28
N SER A 45 -2.93 -10.57 -3.23
CA SER A 45 -3.39 -9.21 -2.97
C SER A 45 -2.50 -8.53 -1.93
N VAL A 46 -2.38 -7.20 -2.07
CA VAL A 46 -1.71 -6.33 -1.11
C VAL A 46 -2.74 -5.33 -0.60
N ILE A 47 -2.95 -5.31 0.71
CA ILE A 47 -3.83 -4.35 1.38
C ILE A 47 -2.93 -3.36 2.11
N LEU A 48 -2.95 -2.10 1.67
CA LEU A 48 -2.20 -1.01 2.27
C LEU A 48 -3.13 -0.13 3.09
N ASN A 49 -2.78 0.10 4.35
CA ASN A 49 -3.40 1.11 5.18
C ASN A 49 -2.65 2.43 5.01
N VAL A 50 -3.39 3.46 4.57
CA VAL A 50 -2.86 4.79 4.29
C VAL A 50 -3.47 5.75 5.31
N PRO A 51 -2.66 6.49 6.08
CA PRO A 51 -3.19 7.40 7.09
C PRO A 51 -3.83 8.65 6.46
N ASP A 52 -4.77 9.26 7.18
CA ASP A 52 -5.48 10.49 6.75
C ASP A 52 -4.55 11.68 6.45
N GLN A 53 -3.35 11.70 7.05
CA GLN A 53 -2.34 12.75 6.87
C GLN A 53 -1.36 12.47 5.72
N THR A 54 -1.65 11.48 4.87
CA THR A 54 -0.77 11.16 3.74
C THR A 54 -0.71 12.35 2.78
N PRO A 55 0.50 12.75 2.34
CA PRO A 55 0.65 13.86 1.40
C PRO A 55 -0.17 13.63 0.12
N PRO A 56 -0.83 14.66 -0.44
CA PRO A 56 -1.66 14.52 -1.65
C PRO A 56 -0.91 13.91 -2.83
N LEU A 57 0.39 14.18 -2.94
CA LEU A 57 1.25 13.60 -3.98
C LEU A 57 1.32 12.08 -3.89
N VAL A 58 1.40 11.52 -2.68
CA VAL A 58 1.48 10.07 -2.47
C VAL A 58 0.12 9.44 -2.74
N LEU A 59 -0.97 10.07 -2.29
CA LEU A 59 -2.34 9.62 -2.57
C LEU A 59 -2.66 9.57 -4.07
N SER A 60 -2.35 10.63 -4.82
CA SER A 60 -2.56 10.65 -6.28
C SER A 60 -1.77 9.58 -7.03
N ASN A 61 -0.61 9.19 -6.50
CA ASN A 61 0.19 8.12 -7.09
C ASN A 61 -0.35 6.73 -6.73
N LEU A 62 -0.92 6.54 -5.55
CA LEU A 62 -1.54 5.27 -5.16
C LEU A 62 -2.72 4.90 -6.07
N ASP A 63 -3.50 5.89 -6.54
CA ASP A 63 -4.56 5.70 -7.53
C ASP A 63 -4.06 5.10 -8.85
N LEU A 64 -2.79 5.35 -9.21
CA LEU A 64 -2.17 4.75 -10.40
C LEU A 64 -1.63 3.33 -10.16
N TYR A 65 -1.28 2.99 -8.92
CA TYR A 65 -0.58 1.74 -8.59
C TYR A 65 -1.53 0.65 -8.08
N CYS A 66 -2.57 1.05 -7.36
CA CYS A 66 -3.58 0.18 -6.77
C CYS A 66 -4.68 -0.12 -7.78
N THR A 67 -5.18 -1.35 -7.76
CA THR A 67 -6.33 -1.75 -8.59
C THR A 67 -7.63 -1.15 -8.06
N ASP A 68 -7.75 -1.10 -6.73
CA ASP A 68 -8.91 -0.60 -6.02
C ASP A 68 -8.45 0.26 -4.84
N LEU A 69 -9.16 1.36 -4.61
CA LEU A 69 -9.00 2.22 -3.44
C LEU A 69 -10.29 2.20 -2.63
N VAL A 70 -10.17 1.88 -1.34
CA VAL A 70 -11.30 1.90 -0.40
C VAL A 70 -11.07 3.03 0.58
N ASP A 71 -11.78 4.14 0.38
CA ASP A 71 -11.87 5.20 1.39
C ASP A 71 -12.83 4.74 2.50
N ARG A 72 -12.31 4.67 3.73
CA ARG A 72 -13.11 4.26 4.91
C ARG A 72 -13.99 5.39 5.44
N GLY A 73 -13.79 6.63 4.98
CA GLY A 73 -14.38 7.82 5.60
C GLY A 73 -13.90 8.02 7.04
N GLN A 74 -14.38 9.08 7.71
CA GLN A 74 -14.12 9.26 9.14
C GLN A 74 -14.83 8.17 9.96
N VAL A 75 -14.05 7.27 10.56
CA VAL A 75 -14.58 6.34 11.57
C VAL A 75 -14.70 7.09 12.90
N VAL A 76 -15.89 7.61 13.19
CA VAL A 76 -16.22 8.15 14.51
C VAL A 76 -16.42 6.97 15.46
N ILE A 77 -15.41 6.63 16.25
CA ILE A 77 -15.56 5.69 17.36
C ILE A 77 -16.09 6.50 18.56
N HIS A 78 -17.34 6.25 18.94
CA HIS A 78 -17.97 6.83 20.14
C HIS A 78 -17.49 6.15 21.42
#